data_AF-A0A818HHY6-F1
#
_entry.id   AF-A0A818HHY6-F1
#
_cell.length_a   1.000
_cell.length_b   1.000
_cell.length_c   1.000
_cell.angle_alpha   90.00
_cell.angle_beta   90.00
_cell.angle_gamma   90.00
#
_symmetry.space_group_name_H-M   'P 1'
#
loop_
_entity.id
_entity.type
_entity.pdbx_description
1 polymer ?
#
loop_
_entity_poly.entity_id
_entity_poly.type
_entity_poly.pdbx_seq_one_letter_code
_entity_poly.pdbx_strand_id
1 'polypeptide(L)' 'MKSCIPSTKKFFEDHTKIFYEPHHSDDIRWNFEKFLIDSNGHPIMRFDSDAEPLFIRQFIEKLLQLKQYI' A
#
# COMPACT_ATOMS: atom_id res chain seq x y z
N MET A 1 -16.52 6.13 7.85
CA MET A 1 -15.68 5.91 6.65
C MET A 1 -14.40 5.23 7.11
N LYS A 2 -14.12 4.00 6.65
CA LYS A 2 -12.83 3.35 6.97
C LYS A 2 -11.75 4.13 6.21
N SER A 3 -10.78 4.69 6.93
CA SER A 3 -9.67 5.46 6.36
C SER A 3 -8.87 4.56 5.41
N CYS A 4 -8.97 4.79 4.11
CA CYS A 4 -8.08 4.15 3.13
C CYS A 4 -6.72 4.84 3.16
N ILE A 5 -5.66 4.07 2.94
CA ILE A 5 -4.31 4.63 2.80
C ILE A 5 -4.18 5.15 1.38
N PRO A 6 -3.91 6.46 1.20
CA PRO A 6 -3.83 7.06 -0.12
C PRO A 6 -2.68 6.45 -0.93
N SER A 7 -2.78 6.55 -2.26
CA SER A 7 -1.71 6.14 -3.17
C SER A 7 -0.36 6.77 -2.83
N THR A 8 0.73 6.01 -2.99
CA THR A 8 2.11 6.52 -2.87
C THR A 8 2.44 7.53 -3.95
N LYS A 9 1.77 7.46 -5.11
CA LYS A 9 1.91 8.39 -6.23
C LYS A 9 0.65 9.24 -6.40
N LYS A 10 0.83 10.57 -6.48
CA LYS A 10 -0.27 11.53 -6.68
C LYS A 10 -0.87 11.50 -8.08
N PHE A 11 -0.09 11.07 -9.06
CA PHE A 11 -0.49 11.01 -10.46
C PHE A 11 -0.35 9.58 -10.97
N PHE A 12 -1.18 9.24 -11.95
CA PHE A 12 -0.92 8.05 -12.76
C PHE A 12 0.20 8.34 -13.75
N GLU A 13 0.76 7.27 -14.32
CA GLU A 13 1.49 7.42 -15.58
C GLU A 13 0.53 7.86 -16.69
N ASP A 14 1.08 8.02 -17.89
CA ASP A 14 0.33 8.40 -19.10
C ASP A 14 -1.03 7.70 -19.21
N HIS A 15 -2.11 8.48 -19.23
CA HIS A 15 -3.49 7.99 -19.28
C HIS A 15 -3.76 7.10 -20.49
N THR A 16 -2.98 7.23 -21.57
CA THR A 16 -3.07 6.36 -22.75
C THR A 16 -2.66 4.91 -22.49
N LYS A 17 -2.01 4.64 -21.35
CA LYS A 17 -1.54 3.31 -20.92
C LYS A 17 -2.40 2.70 -19.82
N ILE A 18 -3.50 3.34 -19.44
CA ILE A 18 -4.42 2.87 -18.42
C ILE A 18 -5.62 2.23 -19.13
N PHE A 19 -5.73 0.91 -19.04
CA PHE A 19 -6.72 0.13 -19.80
C PHE A 19 -7.96 -0.25 -18.97
N TYR A 20 -8.38 0.59 -18.03
CA TYR A 20 -9.55 0.36 -17.19
C TYR A 20 -10.30 1.66 -16.89
N GLU A 21 -11.60 1.55 -16.57
CA GLU A 21 -12.49 2.67 -16.19
C GLU A 21 -13.45 2.21 -15.09
N PRO A 22 -13.90 3.08 -14.17
CA PRO A 22 -13.51 4.49 -14.01
C PRO A 22 -12.14 4.65 -13.34
N HIS A 23 -11.48 5.78 -13.56
CA HIS A 23 -10.25 6.14 -12.84
C HIS A 23 -10.54 6.82 -11.50
N HIS A 24 -9.81 6.42 -10.45
CA HIS A 24 -9.80 7.04 -9.14
C HIS A 24 -8.39 7.37 -8.67
N SER A 25 -8.22 8.46 -7.91
CA SER A 25 -6.91 8.89 -7.41
C SER A 25 -6.19 7.85 -6.55
N ASP A 26 -6.88 6.82 -6.07
CA ASP A 26 -6.32 5.77 -5.20
C ASP A 26 -6.16 4.41 -5.87
N ASP A 27 -6.41 4.27 -7.19
CA ASP A 27 -6.28 2.97 -7.84
C ASP A 27 -4.86 2.41 -7.75
N ILE A 28 -4.77 1.09 -7.93
CA ILE A 28 -3.50 0.38 -7.99
C ILE A 28 -2.69 0.90 -9.18
N ARG A 29 -1.46 1.31 -8.92
CA ARG A 29 -0.61 1.99 -9.92
C ARG A 29 0.11 1.01 -10.83
N TRP A 30 0.59 -0.10 -10.27
CA TRP A 30 1.33 -1.09 -11.02
C TRP A 30 1.33 -2.45 -10.34
N ASN A 31 1.84 -3.45 -11.06
CA ASN A 31 2.12 -4.76 -10.50
C ASN A 31 3.05 -4.64 -9.29
N PHE A 32 2.82 -5.48 -8.29
CA PHE A 32 3.58 -5.52 -7.04
C PHE A 32 3.44 -4.29 -6.15
N GLU A 33 2.36 -3.52 -6.24
CA GLU A 33 2.00 -2.63 -5.14
C GLU A 33 1.64 -3.46 -3.88
N LYS A 34 2.11 -3.06 -2.70
CA LYS A 34 1.95 -3.86 -1.46
C LYS A 34 1.18 -3.09 -0.39
N PHE A 35 0.40 -3.82 0.40
CA PHE A 35 -0.33 -3.29 1.55
C PHE A 35 0.06 -4.06 2.81
N LEU A 36 0.42 -3.35 3.87
CA LEU A 36 0.64 -3.93 5.20
C LEU A 36 -0.64 -3.75 6.03
N ILE A 37 -1.18 -4.85 6.52
CA ILE A 37 -2.43 -4.93 7.27
C ILE A 37 -2.13 -5.51 8.66
N ASP A 38 -2.71 -4.92 9.70
CA ASP A 38 -2.58 -5.42 11.07
C ASP A 38 -3.45 -6.66 11.34
N SER A 39 -3.29 -7.26 12.53
CA SER A 39 -4.07 -8.44 12.92
C SER A 39 -5.55 -8.17 13.15
N ASN A 40 -5.97 -6.89 13.22
CA ASN A 40 -7.37 -6.48 13.31
C ASN A 40 -7.99 -6.23 11.94
N GLY A 41 -7.21 -6.39 10.85
CA GLY A 41 -7.66 -6.13 9.48
C GLY A 41 -7.59 -4.66 9.08
N HIS A 42 -6.90 -3.80 9.83
CA HIS A 42 -6.70 -2.40 9.47
C HIS A 42 -5.48 -2.25 8.56
N PRO A 43 -5.61 -1.56 7.41
CA PRO A 43 -4.45 -1.20 6.61
C PRO A 43 -3.61 -0.17 7.38
N ILE A 44 -2.31 -0.42 7.50
CA ILE A 44 -1.34 0.42 8.23
C ILE A 44 -0.39 1.15 7.28
N MET A 45 0.01 0.50 6.17
CA MET A 45 0.91 1.10 5.19
C MET A 45 0.63 0.62 3.76
N ARG A 46 0.91 1.47 2.78
CA ARG A 46 0.89 1.18 1.34
C ARG A 46 2.28 1.45 0.78
N PHE A 47 2.81 0.52 0.00
CA PHE A 47 4.14 0.60 -0.60
C PHE A 47 4.05 0.55 -2.12
N ASP A 48 4.90 1.35 -2.76
CA ASP A 48 5.03 1.41 -4.21
C ASP A 48 5.46 0.07 -4.82
N SER A 49 5.30 -0.07 -6.14
CA SER A 49 5.73 -1.27 -6.87
C SER A 49 7.21 -1.55 -6.67
N ASP A 50 8.01 -0.48 -6.62
CA ASP A 50 9.47 -0.54 -6.61
C ASP A 50 10.03 -0.71 -5.20
N ALA A 51 9.18 -0.72 -4.16
CA ALA A 51 9.59 -0.96 -2.80
C ALA A 51 10.16 -2.38 -2.66
N GLU A 52 11.44 -2.46 -2.26
CA GLU A 52 12.14 -3.72 -2.08
C GLU A 52 11.59 -4.53 -0.89
N PRO A 53 11.44 -5.85 -1.02
CA PRO A 53 10.96 -6.70 0.08
C PRO A 53 11.79 -6.58 1.37
N LEU A 54 13.11 -6.42 1.24
CA LEU A 54 14.00 -6.26 2.41
C LEU A 54 13.75 -4.96 3.16
N PHE A 55 13.41 -3.87 2.45
CA PHE A 55 13.02 -2.61 3.08
C PHE A 55 11.69 -2.76 3.85
N ILE A 56 10.74 -3.54 3.33
CA ILE A 56 9.42 -3.76 3.96
C ILE A 56 9.55 -4.54 5.28
N ARG A 57 10.55 -5.42 5.38
CA ARG A 57 10.78 -6.31 6.54
C ARG A 57 10.77 -5.56 7.87
N GLN A 58 11.43 -4.41 7.96
CA GLN A 58 11.52 -3.64 9.22
C GLN A 58 10.14 -3.19 9.73
N PHE A 59 9.19 -2.92 8.83
CA PHE A 59 7.83 -2.50 9.19
C PHE A 59 7.01 -3.69 9.68
N ILE A 60 7.21 -4.87 9.10
CA ILE A 60 6.61 -6.12 9.56
C ILE A 60 7.11 -6.47 10.97
N GLU A 61 8.42 -6.41 11.18
CA GLU A 61 9.03 -6.70 12.50
C GLU A 61 8.52 -5.73 13.57
N LYS A 62 8.42 -4.44 13.26
CA LYS A 62 7.84 -3.44 14.17
C LYS A 62 6.38 -3.76 14.51
N LEU A 63 5.58 -4.16 13.52
CA LEU A 63 4.16 -4.50 13.72
C LEU A 63 4.00 -5.74 14.62
N LEU A 64 4.86 -6.75 14.44
CA LEU A 64 4.87 -7.94 15.27
C LEU A 64 5.31 -7.64 16.71
N GLN A 65 6.29 -6.76 16.91
CA GLN A 65 6.72 -6.34 18.24
C GLN A 65 5.62 -5.59 18.99
N LEU A 66 4.91 -4.66 18.35
CA LEU A 66 3.82 -3.91 18.98
C LEU A 66 2.72 -4.84 19.53
N LYS A 67 2.44 -5.95 18.83
CA LYS A 67 1.48 -6.96 19.29
C LYS A 67 1.92 -7.68 20.56
N GLN A 68 3.22 -7.83 20.81
CA GLN A 68 3.71 -8.53 22.01
C GLN A 68 3.50 -7.73 23.31
N TYR A 69 3.19 -6.44 23.23
CA TYR A 69 2.97 -5.54 24.38
C TYR A 69 1.49 -5.22 24.64
N ILE A 70 0.57 -5.89 23.93
CA ILE A 70 -0.89 -5.76 24.06
C ILE A 70 -1.46 -7.13 24.42
#